data_AF-A0A535K0B5-F1
#
_entry.id   AF-A0A535K0B5-F1
#
_cell.length_a   1.000
_cell.length_b   1.000
_cell.length_c   1.000
_cell.angle_alpha   90.00
_cell.angle_beta   90.00
_cell.angle_gamma   90.00
#
_symmetry.space_group_name_H-M   'P 1'
#
loop_
_entity.id
_entity.type
_entity.pdbx_description
1 polymer ?
#
loop_
_entity_poly.entity_id
_entity_poly.type
_entity_poly.pdbx_seq_one_letter_code
_entity_poly.pdbx_strand_id
1 'polypeptide(L)'
;MPTAILALGVMLSAFLLGLIFGGPYIRLLRRFGIGQNIRREGPSRDFAKQGIPTMGGALFIIVVAILWAFVWFLLPQTERDSYIPQTIVPVGALVGVGALGAIDDFVNVKYGFGIRGRHKLVWQTIVAIAAAIYIQKHFAVNGIFVPLVGEWVVGAVVFGVIAVIAIVG
;
A
#
# COMPACT_ATOMS: atom_id res chain seq x y z
N MET A 1 -11.74 22.45 11.99
CA MET A 1 -12.84 22.64 11.02
C MET A 1 -12.40 22.46 9.55
N PRO A 2 -11.35 23.11 9.02
CA PRO A 2 -10.97 22.95 7.60
C PRO A 2 -10.41 21.55 7.22
N THR A 3 -9.74 20.87 8.16
CA THR A 3 -9.12 19.56 7.92
C THR A 3 -10.12 18.43 7.68
N ALA A 4 -11.28 18.45 8.37
CA ALA A 4 -12.31 17.43 8.20
C ALA A 4 -12.96 17.48 6.81
N ILE A 5 -13.24 18.70 6.32
CA ILE A 5 -13.78 18.91 4.97
C ILE A 5 -12.77 18.43 3.92
N LEU A 6 -11.50 18.74 4.11
CA LEU A 6 -10.43 18.29 3.22
C LEU A 6 -10.31 16.76 3.22
N ALA A 7 -10.34 16.12 4.39
CA ALA A 7 -10.29 14.65 4.49
C ALA A 7 -11.47 13.97 3.78
N LEU A 8 -12.69 14.48 3.98
CA LEU A 8 -13.88 13.97 3.28
C LEU A 8 -13.79 14.20 1.77
N GLY A 9 -13.31 15.37 1.35
CA GLY A 9 -13.07 15.69 -0.06
C GLY A 9 -12.07 14.75 -0.71
N VAL A 10 -10.97 14.45 -0.04
CA VAL A 10 -9.94 13.50 -0.50
C VAL A 10 -10.50 12.08 -0.56
N MET A 11 -11.27 11.65 0.44
CA MET A 11 -11.90 10.33 0.45
C MET A 11 -12.89 10.16 -0.71
N LEU A 12 -13.76 11.15 -0.92
CA LEU A 12 -14.68 11.15 -2.06
C LEU A 12 -13.92 11.18 -3.39
N SER A 13 -12.85 11.98 -3.48
CA SER A 13 -12.01 12.07 -4.68
C SER A 13 -11.34 10.73 -4.97
N ALA A 14 -10.79 10.03 -3.96
CA ALA A 14 -10.20 8.71 -4.12
C ALA A 14 -11.21 7.70 -4.67
N PHE A 15 -12.43 7.71 -4.13
CA PHE A 15 -13.52 6.85 -4.61
C PHE A 15 -13.88 7.16 -6.07
N LEU A 16 -14.11 8.44 -6.40
CA LEU A 16 -14.48 8.85 -7.75
C LEU A 16 -13.38 8.57 -8.76
N LEU A 17 -12.11 8.83 -8.43
CA LEU A 17 -10.98 8.51 -9.28
C LEU A 17 -10.87 7.00 -9.51
N GLY A 18 -11.04 6.18 -8.47
CA GLY A 18 -11.08 4.72 -8.62
C GLY A 18 -12.21 4.25 -9.54
N LEU A 19 -13.41 4.82 -9.39
CA LEU A 19 -14.58 4.49 -10.21
C LEU A 19 -14.42 4.91 -11.67
N ILE A 20 -13.97 6.14 -11.91
CA ILE A 20 -13.81 6.74 -13.25
C ILE A 20 -12.66 6.07 -13.99
N PHE A 21 -11.51 5.88 -13.34
CA PHE A 21 -10.31 5.35 -13.99
C PHE A 21 -10.23 3.81 -13.97
N GLY A 22 -10.99 3.13 -13.12
CA GLY A 22 -11.00 1.66 -13.04
C GLY A 22 -11.32 0.99 -14.38
N GLY A 23 -12.42 1.39 -15.03
CA GLY A 23 -12.81 0.85 -16.34
C GLY A 23 -11.75 1.06 -17.44
N PRO A 24 -11.32 2.31 -17.70
CA PRO A 24 -10.22 2.61 -18.64
C PRO A 24 -8.94 1.85 -18.32
N TYR A 25 -8.55 1.77 -17.04
CA TYR A 25 -7.32 1.08 -16.62
C TYR A 25 -7.38 -0.42 -16.90
N ILE A 26 -8.51 -1.07 -16.62
CA ILE A 26 -8.73 -2.48 -16.94
C ILE A 26 -8.65 -2.72 -18.46
N ARG A 27 -9.16 -1.81 -19.29
CA ARG A 27 -9.03 -1.90 -20.75
C ARG A 27 -7.57 -1.75 -21.19
N LEU A 28 -6.83 -0.85 -20.55
CA LEU A 28 -5.40 -0.64 -20.80
C LEU A 28 -4.59 -1.90 -20.48
N LEU A 29 -4.80 -2.51 -19.31
CA LEU A 29 -4.13 -3.75 -18.92
C LEU A 29 -4.43 -4.89 -19.89
N ARG A 30 -5.69 -5.03 -20.34
CA ARG A 30 -6.07 -5.99 -21.37
C ARG A 30 -5.36 -5.75 -22.70
N ARG A 31 -5.21 -4.49 -23.13
CA ARG A 31 -4.49 -4.13 -24.35
C ARG A 31 -3.01 -4.47 -24.28
N PHE A 32 -2.39 -4.34 -23.11
CA PHE A 32 -0.99 -4.74 -22.89
C PHE A 32 -0.81 -6.24 -22.68
N GLY A 33 -1.89 -7.05 -22.75
CA GLY A 33 -1.80 -8.49 -22.54
C GLY A 33 -1.44 -8.88 -21.11
N ILE A 34 -1.66 -7.99 -20.13
CA ILE A 34 -1.38 -8.23 -18.70
C ILE A 34 -2.51 -9.06 -18.06
N GLY A 35 -2.89 -10.15 -18.73
CA GLY A 35 -3.88 -11.11 -18.23
C GLY A 35 -3.19 -12.30 -17.59
N GLN A 36 -3.82 -12.93 -16.59
CA GLN A 36 -3.29 -14.17 -16.01
C GLN A 36 -3.14 -15.24 -17.09
N ASN A 37 -1.92 -15.77 -17.23
CA ASN A 37 -1.61 -16.91 -18.07
C ASN A 37 -1.63 -18.17 -17.20
N ILE A 38 -2.68 -18.97 -17.35
CA ILE A 38 -2.90 -20.15 -16.50
C ILE A 38 -2.29 -21.36 -17.19
N ARG A 39 -1.38 -22.05 -16.50
CA ARG A 39 -0.73 -23.26 -17.01
C ARG A 39 -1.80 -24.32 -17.25
N ARG A 40 -1.75 -24.99 -18.41
CA ARG A 40 -2.69 -26.07 -18.81
C ARG A 40 -2.73 -27.27 -17.85
N GLU A 41 -1.75 -27.41 -16.95
CA GLU A 41 -1.63 -28.51 -15.99
C GLU A 41 -2.32 -28.23 -14.63
N GLY A 42 -2.94 -27.06 -14.44
CA GLY A 42 -3.62 -26.70 -13.19
C GLY A 42 -5.03 -27.29 -13.02
N PRO A 43 -5.61 -27.23 -11.80
CA PRO A 43 -6.98 -27.67 -11.53
C PRO A 43 -8.00 -26.93 -12.42
N SER A 44 -9.02 -27.64 -12.88
CA SER A 44 -9.99 -27.15 -13.86
C SER A 44 -10.78 -25.90 -13.43
N ARG A 45 -10.82 -25.59 -12.12
CA ARG A 45 -11.44 -24.38 -11.55
C ARG A 45 -10.65 -23.10 -11.82
N ASP A 46 -9.33 -23.17 -12.01
CA ASP A 46 -8.52 -21.97 -12.18
C ASP A 46 -8.63 -21.39 -13.60
N PHE A 47 -8.97 -22.18 -14.62
CA PHE A 47 -9.13 -21.70 -16.01
C PHE A 47 -10.13 -20.54 -16.17
N ALA A 48 -11.10 -20.39 -15.25
CA ALA A 48 -12.04 -19.27 -15.26
C ALA A 48 -11.36 -17.89 -15.03
N LYS A 49 -10.14 -17.86 -14.47
CA LYS A 49 -9.35 -16.64 -14.25
C LYS A 49 -8.48 -16.27 -15.45
N GLN A 50 -8.48 -17.08 -16.51
CA GLN A 50 -7.63 -16.88 -17.67
C GLN A 50 -8.00 -15.57 -18.39
N GLY A 51 -7.00 -14.73 -18.64
CA GLY A 51 -7.20 -13.44 -19.29
C GLY A 51 -7.82 -12.34 -18.42
N ILE A 52 -8.10 -12.60 -17.13
CA ILE A 52 -8.45 -11.52 -16.18
C ILE A 52 -7.19 -10.68 -15.95
N PRO A 53 -7.27 -9.35 -16.13
CA PRO A 53 -6.10 -8.49 -15.96
C PRO A 53 -5.59 -8.54 -14.52
N THR A 54 -4.27 -8.67 -14.38
CA THR A 54 -3.55 -8.60 -13.09
C THR A 54 -2.99 -7.20 -12.88
N MET A 55 -2.54 -6.85 -11.67
CA MET A 55 -2.02 -5.52 -11.32
C MET A 55 -3.07 -4.40 -11.12
N GLY A 56 -4.34 -4.73 -10.83
CA GLY A 56 -5.37 -3.74 -10.49
C GLY A 56 -4.96 -2.78 -9.34
N GLY A 57 -4.18 -3.28 -8.39
CA GLY A 57 -3.67 -2.51 -7.24
C GLY A 57 -2.81 -1.30 -7.60
N ALA A 58 -2.13 -1.32 -8.75
CA ALA A 58 -1.26 -0.22 -9.15
C ALA A 58 -2.05 1.08 -9.44
N LEU A 59 -3.30 0.97 -9.88
CA LEU A 59 -4.18 2.14 -10.00
C LEU A 59 -4.37 2.83 -8.65
N PHE A 60 -4.64 2.06 -7.59
CA PHE A 60 -4.85 2.63 -6.25
C PHE A 60 -3.58 3.27 -5.69
N ILE A 61 -2.42 2.67 -5.91
CA ILE A 61 -1.14 3.26 -5.51
C ILE A 61 -0.95 4.63 -6.18
N ILE A 62 -1.22 4.72 -7.49
CA ILE A 62 -1.13 5.97 -8.25
C ILE A 62 -2.12 7.02 -7.72
N VAL A 63 -3.38 6.63 -7.52
CA VAL A 63 -4.42 7.55 -6.98
C VAL A 63 -4.04 8.06 -5.60
N VAL A 64 -3.61 7.19 -4.70
CA VAL A 64 -3.19 7.58 -3.35
C VAL A 64 -1.97 8.49 -3.40
N ALA A 65 -0.96 8.19 -4.23
CA ALA A 65 0.24 9.02 -4.35
C ALA A 65 -0.09 10.43 -4.88
N ILE A 66 -0.96 10.53 -5.88
CA ILE A 66 -1.42 11.82 -6.44
C ILE A 66 -2.17 12.62 -5.38
N LEU A 67 -3.13 11.99 -4.69
CA LEU A 67 -3.92 12.67 -3.67
C LEU A 67 -3.06 13.07 -2.46
N TRP A 68 -2.10 12.23 -2.06
CA TRP A 68 -1.17 12.53 -0.98
C TRP A 68 -0.33 13.78 -1.28
N ALA A 69 0.21 13.88 -2.50
CA ALA A 69 0.95 15.05 -2.96
C ALA A 69 0.05 16.29 -3.12
N PHE A 70 -1.17 16.10 -3.63
CA PHE A 70 -2.14 17.18 -3.78
C PHE A 70 -2.54 17.79 -2.43
N VAL A 71 -2.79 16.96 -1.42
CA VAL A 71 -3.07 17.42 -0.05
C VAL A 71 -1.89 18.19 0.50
N TRP A 72 -0.67 17.69 0.36
CA TRP A 72 0.52 18.40 0.83
C TRP A 72 0.64 19.81 0.22
N PHE A 73 0.32 19.96 -1.07
CA PHE A 73 0.36 21.26 -1.74
C PHE A 73 -0.74 22.23 -1.24
N LEU A 74 -1.92 21.71 -0.93
CA LEU A 74 -3.05 22.52 -0.43
C LEU A 74 -2.92 22.92 1.04
N LEU A 75 -2.12 22.19 1.83
CA LEU A 75 -2.00 22.46 3.25
C LEU A 75 -1.26 23.80 3.52
N PRO A 76 -1.70 24.55 4.56
CA PRO A 76 -0.93 25.69 5.07
C PRO A 76 0.49 25.26 5.47
N GLN A 77 1.45 26.19 5.42
CA GLN A 77 2.84 25.89 5.79
C GLN A 77 2.95 25.31 7.21
N THR A 78 2.15 25.83 8.15
CA THR A 78 2.11 25.37 9.54
C THR A 78 1.67 23.91 9.70
N GLU A 79 0.86 23.38 8.78
CA GLU A 79 0.39 21.99 8.82
C GLU A 79 1.27 21.05 7.98
N ARG A 80 1.97 21.58 6.97
CA ARG A 80 2.86 20.78 6.11
C ARG A 80 4.00 20.12 6.87
N ASP A 81 4.56 20.80 7.86
CA ASP A 81 5.68 20.30 8.66
C ASP A 81 5.31 19.04 9.45
N SER A 82 4.04 18.95 9.89
CA SER A 82 3.49 17.78 10.58
C SER A 82 2.97 16.70 9.63
N TYR A 83 2.50 17.09 8.45
CA TYR A 83 1.82 16.18 7.53
C TYR A 83 2.75 15.09 6.97
N ILE A 84 3.93 15.47 6.45
CA ILE A 84 4.85 14.49 5.84
C ILE A 84 5.28 13.45 6.87
N PRO A 85 5.78 13.81 8.08
CA PRO A 85 6.19 12.81 9.06
C PRO A 85 5.09 11.82 9.46
N GLN A 86 3.84 12.28 9.53
CA GLN A 86 2.72 11.43 9.94
C GLN A 86 2.24 10.49 8.82
N THR A 87 2.42 10.86 7.56
CA THR A 87 1.82 10.16 6.41
C THR A 87 2.82 9.42 5.54
N ILE A 88 4.12 9.74 5.63
CA ILE A 88 5.14 9.13 4.77
C ILE A 88 5.31 7.62 5.03
N VAL A 89 5.12 7.16 6.26
CA VAL A 89 5.23 5.74 6.60
C VAL A 89 4.14 4.90 5.92
N PRO A 90 2.83 5.18 6.08
CA PRO A 90 1.80 4.40 5.42
C PRO A 90 1.85 4.52 3.90
N VAL A 91 2.13 5.70 3.34
CA VAL A 91 2.26 5.88 1.88
C VAL A 91 3.51 5.18 1.35
N GLY A 92 4.63 5.28 2.05
CA GLY A 92 5.87 4.60 1.70
C GLY A 92 5.73 3.08 1.77
N ALA A 93 5.04 2.54 2.77
CA ALA A 93 4.74 1.11 2.87
C ALA A 93 3.82 0.66 1.72
N LEU A 94 2.76 1.42 1.42
CA LEU A 94 1.86 1.16 0.30
C LEU A 94 2.62 1.11 -1.04
N VAL A 95 3.48 2.09 -1.30
CA VAL A 95 4.28 2.15 -2.53
C VAL A 95 5.34 1.03 -2.54
N GLY A 96 6.06 0.83 -1.44
CA GLY A 96 7.16 -0.13 -1.36
C GLY A 96 6.71 -1.58 -1.47
N VAL A 97 5.65 -1.98 -0.76
CA VAL A 97 5.09 -3.33 -0.83
C VAL A 97 4.22 -3.50 -2.07
N GLY A 98 3.47 -2.46 -2.44
CA GLY A 98 2.63 -2.47 -3.64
C GLY A 98 3.45 -2.57 -4.94
N ALA A 99 4.60 -1.90 -5.02
CA ALA A 99 5.51 -2.05 -6.15
C ALA A 99 6.08 -3.46 -6.25
N LEU A 100 6.44 -4.09 -5.13
CA LEU A 100 6.85 -5.49 -5.13
C LEU A 100 5.73 -6.41 -5.66
N GLY A 101 4.49 -6.20 -5.22
CA GLY A 101 3.33 -6.95 -5.72
C GLY A 101 3.10 -6.75 -7.22
N ALA A 102 3.23 -5.52 -7.70
CA ALA A 102 3.14 -5.20 -9.13
C ALA A 102 4.25 -5.91 -9.94
N ILE A 103 5.49 -5.89 -9.46
CA ILE A 103 6.61 -6.58 -10.11
C ILE A 103 6.37 -8.10 -10.12
N ASP A 104 5.88 -8.66 -9.02
CA ASP A 104 5.56 -10.09 -8.93
C ASP A 104 4.49 -10.52 -9.94
N ASP A 105 3.39 -9.77 -10.02
CA ASP A 105 2.32 -10.01 -10.99
C ASP A 105 2.85 -9.92 -12.43
N PHE A 106 3.69 -8.91 -12.72
CA PHE A 106 4.30 -8.76 -14.04
C PHE A 106 5.23 -9.94 -14.40
N VAL A 107 6.08 -10.37 -13.47
CA VAL A 107 6.97 -11.53 -13.66
C VAL A 107 6.14 -12.80 -13.87
N ASN A 108 5.05 -12.95 -13.12
CA ASN A 108 4.14 -14.09 -13.29
C ASN A 108 3.47 -14.10 -14.67
N VAL A 109 3.00 -12.94 -15.16
CA VAL A 109 2.43 -12.83 -16.51
C VAL A 109 3.46 -13.16 -17.59
N LYS A 110 4.69 -12.64 -17.44
CA LYS A 110 5.73 -12.75 -18.47
C LYS A 110 6.42 -14.12 -18.51
N TYR A 111 6.69 -14.72 -17.35
CA TYR A 111 7.49 -15.93 -17.22
C TYR A 111 6.71 -17.13 -16.67
N GLY A 112 5.47 -16.93 -16.23
CA GLY A 112 4.61 -17.99 -15.71
C GLY A 112 4.96 -18.47 -14.29
N PHE A 113 5.81 -17.73 -13.56
CA PHE A 113 6.11 -17.96 -12.15
C PHE A 113 6.28 -16.63 -11.42
N GLY A 114 5.86 -16.55 -10.16
CA GLY A 114 6.09 -15.38 -9.31
C GLY A 114 7.46 -15.39 -8.62
N ILE A 115 7.78 -14.28 -7.96
CA ILE A 115 8.88 -14.14 -7.02
C ILE A 115 8.69 -15.13 -5.87
N ARG A 116 9.75 -15.86 -5.52
CA ARG A 116 9.72 -16.80 -4.39
C ARG A 116 9.32 -16.07 -3.10
N GLY A 117 8.38 -16.64 -2.34
CA GLY A 117 7.82 -16.04 -1.13
C GLY A 117 8.88 -15.54 -0.13
N ARG A 118 10.01 -16.24 0.02
CA ARG A 118 11.13 -15.80 0.87
C ARG A 118 11.70 -14.43 0.49
N HIS A 119 11.81 -14.10 -0.80
CA HIS A 119 12.33 -12.79 -1.22
C HIS A 119 11.30 -11.70 -1.00
N LYS A 120 10.01 -12.01 -1.15
CA LYS A 120 8.94 -11.09 -0.81
C LYS A 120 8.93 -10.76 0.68
N LEU A 121 9.07 -11.78 1.51
CA LEU A 121 9.12 -11.63 2.96
C LEU A 121 10.34 -10.79 3.39
N VAL A 122 11.51 -11.05 2.81
CA VAL A 122 12.71 -10.23 3.05
C VAL A 122 12.47 -8.77 2.68
N TRP A 123 11.87 -8.50 1.51
CA TRP A 123 11.56 -7.13 1.08
C TRP A 123 10.55 -6.44 2.00
N GLN A 124 9.45 -7.12 2.34
CA GLN A 124 8.43 -6.60 3.26
C GLN A 124 9.05 -6.33 4.64
N THR A 125 9.94 -7.20 5.11
CA THR A 125 10.64 -7.02 6.39
C THR A 125 11.56 -5.79 6.36
N ILE A 126 12.28 -5.55 5.25
CA ILE A 126 13.12 -4.35 5.09
C ILE A 126 12.25 -3.08 5.15
N VAL A 127 11.13 -3.06 4.42
CA VAL A 127 10.19 -1.92 4.44
C VAL A 127 9.63 -1.70 5.84
N ALA A 128 9.25 -2.78 6.54
CA ALA A 128 8.71 -2.73 7.88
C ALA A 128 9.71 -2.24 8.93
N ILE A 129 10.98 -2.68 8.85
CA ILE A 129 12.05 -2.20 9.73
C ILE A 129 12.32 -0.72 9.48
N ALA A 130 12.40 -0.29 8.21
CA ALA A 130 12.59 1.11 7.88
C ALA A 130 11.45 1.99 8.43
N ALA A 131 10.21 1.53 8.30
CA ALA A 131 9.03 2.18 8.88
C ALA A 131 9.11 2.27 10.41
N ALA A 132 9.44 1.18 11.10
CA ALA A 132 9.56 1.15 12.56
C ALA A 132 10.66 2.11 13.06
N ILE A 133 11.82 2.14 12.41
CA ILE A 133 12.91 3.07 12.73
C ILE A 133 12.45 4.52 12.52
N TYR A 134 11.76 4.79 11.41
CA TYR A 134 11.26 6.13 11.12
C TYR A 134 10.28 6.62 12.20
N ILE A 135 9.32 5.76 12.59
CA ILE A 135 8.34 6.06 13.64
C ILE A 135 9.05 6.38 14.96
N GLN A 136 10.01 5.56 15.36
CA GLN A 136 10.74 5.77 16.61
C GLN A 136 11.52 7.09 16.60
N LYS A 137 12.16 7.45 15.48
CA LYS A 137 12.93 8.69 15.37
C LYS A 137 12.07 9.96 15.40
N HIS A 138 10.86 9.93 14.85
CA HIS A 138 10.01 11.13 14.74
C HIS A 138 8.98 11.26 15.86
N PHE A 139 8.52 10.14 16.43
CA PHE A 139 7.40 10.13 17.37
C PHE A 139 7.72 9.50 18.73
N ALA A 140 8.86 8.80 18.87
CA ALA A 140 9.29 8.16 20.11
C ALA A 140 8.17 7.35 20.81
N VAL A 141 7.39 6.60 20.01
CA VAL A 141 6.18 5.91 20.48
C VAL A 141 6.57 4.73 21.38
N ASN A 142 6.05 4.72 22.61
CA ASN A 142 6.32 3.71 23.62
C ASN A 142 5.07 2.97 24.11
N GLY A 143 3.88 3.44 23.71
CA GLY A 143 2.58 2.90 24.12
C GLY A 143 1.80 2.30 22.96
N ILE A 144 0.97 1.32 23.27
CA ILE A 144 -0.05 0.80 22.36
C ILE A 144 -1.41 1.07 22.98
N PHE A 145 -2.32 1.63 22.19
CA PHE A 145 -3.69 1.81 22.63
C PHE A 145 -4.46 0.50 22.48
N VAL A 146 -4.82 -0.10 23.61
CA VAL A 146 -5.66 -1.31 23.65
C VAL A 146 -7.11 -0.85 23.84
N PRO A 147 -8.04 -1.19 22.92
CA PRO A 147 -9.45 -0.85 23.09
C PRO A 147 -9.96 -1.31 24.46
N LEU A 148 -10.75 -0.46 25.13
CA LEU A 148 -11.32 -0.69 26.47
C LEU A 148 -10.34 -0.66 27.66
N VAL A 149 -9.04 -0.87 27.45
CA VAL A 149 -8.03 -0.89 28.52
C VAL A 149 -7.27 0.43 28.63
N GLY A 150 -7.08 1.13 27.51
CA GLY A 150 -6.33 2.38 27.44
C GLY A 150 -4.91 2.18 26.91
N GLU A 151 -4.03 3.16 27.19
CA GLU A 151 -2.65 3.11 26.73
C GLU A 151 -1.81 2.17 27.59
N TRP A 152 -1.19 1.19 26.94
CA TRP A 152 -0.29 0.23 27.57
C TRP A 152 1.14 0.48 27.13
N VAL A 153 2.00 0.85 28.09
CA VAL A 153 3.41 1.18 27.82
C VAL A 153 4.21 -0.11 27.69
N VAL A 154 4.60 -0.42 26.45
CA VAL A 154 5.37 -1.62 26.08
C VAL A 154 6.85 -1.31 25.83
N GLY A 155 7.18 -0.02 25.62
CA GLY A 155 8.53 0.45 25.32
C GLY A 155 8.89 0.37 23.83
N ALA A 156 9.84 1.20 23.41
CA ALA A 156 10.22 1.40 22.00
C ALA A 156 10.59 0.11 21.24
N VAL A 157 11.33 -0.81 21.90
CA VAL A 157 11.78 -2.06 21.26
C VAL A 157 10.59 -2.98 20.98
N VAL A 158 9.73 -3.19 21.96
CA VAL A 158 8.54 -4.05 21.83
C VAL A 158 7.57 -3.44 20.83
N PHE A 159 7.36 -2.13 20.88
CA PHE A 159 6.57 -1.41 19.87
C PHE A 159 7.14 -1.62 18.46
N GLY A 160 8.46 -1.49 18.29
CA GLY A 160 9.12 -1.69 17.00
C GLY A 160 8.93 -3.09 16.44
N VAL A 161 9.03 -4.13 17.27
CA VAL A 161 8.76 -5.51 16.88
C VAL A 161 7.31 -5.70 16.45
N ILE A 162 6.35 -5.16 17.22
CA ILE A 162 4.92 -5.23 16.90
C ILE A 162 4.63 -4.50 15.58
N ALA A 163 5.22 -3.32 15.37
CA ALA A 163 5.08 -2.57 14.12
C ALA A 163 5.62 -3.35 12.92
N VAL A 164 6.76 -4.04 13.06
CA VAL A 164 7.30 -4.89 11.99
C VAL A 164 6.35 -6.04 11.67
N ILE A 165 5.85 -6.73 12.70
CA ILE A 165 4.90 -7.84 12.53
C ILE A 165 3.61 -7.35 11.86
N ALA A 166 3.08 -6.20 12.27
CA ALA A 166 1.84 -5.63 11.72
C ALA A 166 1.98 -5.14 10.26
N ILE A 167 3.18 -4.80 9.80
CA ILE A 167 3.42 -4.40 8.41
C ILE A 167 3.68 -5.61 7.50
N VAL A 168 4.32 -6.66 8.03
CA VAL A 168 4.66 -7.86 7.26
C VAL A 168 3.53 -8.89 7.21
N GLY A 169 2.81 -9.06 8.32
CA GLY A 169 1.70 -10.02 8.49
C GLY A 169 0.36 -9.45 8.10
#